data_AF-A0AAW4MYJ9-F1
#
_entry.id   AF-A0AAW4MYJ9-F1
#
_cell.length_a   1.000
_cell.length_b   1.000
_cell.length_c   1.000
_cell.angle_alpha   90.00
_cell.angle_beta   90.00
_cell.angle_gamma   90.00
#
_symmetry.space_group_name_H-M   'P 1'
#
loop_
_entity.id
_entity.type
_entity.pdbx_description
1 polymer ?
#
loop_
_entity_poly.entity_id
_entity_poly.type
_entity_poly.pdbx_seq_one_letter_code
_entity_poly.pdbx_strand_id
1 'polypeptide(L)'
;MIKVYRYNANRNSVSHILQGKNGVTVRYNFERGNVITKQKPEIILKNEYAQNLLESSDLFKQGLVKLIRSEETLEDKLKKAAELEEKSSEENKKGPIEVASVVSDEDLIAFVNEEDKREGSRQFKALTSALEWATKHNFVFPNHKP
;
A
#
# COMPACT_ATOMS: atom_id res chain seq x y z
N MET A 1 -9.64 -0.76 -5.57
CA MET A 1 -9.01 -1.66 -6.56
C MET A 1 -10.04 -2.24 -7.50
N ILE A 2 -9.78 -2.31 -8.80
CA ILE A 2 -10.72 -2.91 -9.78
C ILE A 2 -10.19 -4.26 -10.24
N LYS A 3 -10.97 -5.32 -10.07
CA LYS A 3 -10.64 -6.68 -10.56
C LYS A 3 -11.62 -7.12 -11.63
N VAL A 4 -11.12 -7.77 -12.67
CA VAL A 4 -11.90 -8.37 -13.76
C VAL A 4 -11.80 -9.88 -13.69
N TYR A 5 -12.95 -10.53 -13.56
CA TYR A 5 -13.06 -11.98 -13.48
C TYR A 5 -13.75 -12.53 -14.71
N ARG A 6 -13.38 -13.74 -15.13
CA ARG A 6 -13.98 -14.46 -16.25
C ARG A 6 -14.56 -15.78 -15.79
N TYR A 7 -15.72 -16.10 -16.32
CA TYR A 7 -16.32 -17.42 -16.16
C TYR A 7 -15.72 -18.40 -17.17
N ASN A 8 -15.19 -19.51 -16.69
CA ASN A 8 -14.47 -20.51 -17.47
C ASN A 8 -15.40 -21.51 -18.18
N ALA A 9 -16.55 -21.04 -18.66
CA ALA A 9 -17.45 -21.83 -19.50
C ALA A 9 -17.95 -20.99 -20.67
N ASN A 10 -18.22 -21.65 -21.80
CA ASN A 10 -18.76 -21.00 -22.99
C ASN A 10 -20.26 -20.74 -22.80
N ARG A 11 -20.60 -19.55 -22.32
CA ARG A 11 -21.97 -19.07 -22.15
C ARG A 11 -22.04 -17.61 -22.56
N ASN A 12 -23.22 -17.15 -22.99
CA ASN A 12 -23.42 -15.75 -23.36
C ASN A 12 -23.47 -14.84 -22.13
N SER A 13 -24.20 -15.29 -21.10
CA SER A 13 -24.28 -14.64 -19.79
C SER A 13 -24.47 -15.69 -18.70
N VAL A 14 -24.00 -15.38 -17.49
CA VAL A 14 -24.17 -16.24 -16.30
C VAL A 14 -24.42 -15.36 -15.10
N SER A 15 -25.44 -15.67 -14.31
CA SER A 15 -25.68 -15.02 -13.03
C SER A 15 -25.46 -16.02 -11.88
N HIS A 16 -24.76 -15.57 -10.84
CA HIS A 16 -24.56 -16.34 -9.62
C HIS A 16 -24.90 -15.48 -8.41
N ILE A 17 -25.66 -16.04 -7.48
CA ILE A 17 -25.99 -15.37 -6.21
C ILE A 17 -25.06 -15.95 -5.15
N LEU A 18 -24.26 -15.08 -4.53
CA LEU A 18 -23.40 -15.46 -3.41
C LEU A 18 -23.95 -14.86 -2.12
N GLN A 19 -23.94 -15.65 -1.05
CA GLN A 19 -24.37 -15.23 0.28
C GLN A 19 -23.15 -14.80 1.09
N GLY A 20 -23.19 -13.58 1.62
CA GLY A 20 -22.18 -13.04 2.54
C GLY A 20 -22.45 -13.41 3.99
N LYS A 21 -21.52 -13.03 4.88
CA LYS A 21 -21.48 -13.42 6.30
C LYS A 21 -22.72 -13.07 7.13
N ASN A 22 -23.53 -12.10 6.68
CA ASN A 22 -24.71 -11.61 7.42
C ASN A 22 -26.03 -11.90 6.68
N GLY A 23 -26.08 -12.91 5.81
CA GLY A 23 -27.26 -13.21 4.98
C GLY A 23 -27.48 -12.24 3.81
N VAL A 24 -26.58 -11.28 3.63
CA VAL A 24 -26.59 -10.36 2.47
C VAL A 24 -26.26 -11.16 1.22
N THR A 25 -27.20 -11.20 0.27
CA THR A 25 -27.01 -11.88 -1.02
C THR A 25 -26.59 -10.88 -2.09
N VAL A 26 -25.51 -11.17 -2.79
CA VAL A 26 -25.02 -10.36 -3.93
C VAL A 26 -25.15 -11.19 -5.20
N ARG A 27 -25.81 -10.63 -6.22
CA ARG A 27 -25.91 -11.24 -7.54
C ARG A 27 -24.76 -10.75 -8.42
N TYR A 28 -23.96 -11.69 -8.89
CA TYR A 28 -22.86 -11.48 -9.82
C TYR A 28 -23.31 -11.85 -11.23
N ASN A 29 -23.37 -10.88 -12.12
CA ASN A 29 -23.70 -11.10 -13.53
C ASN A 29 -22.41 -11.06 -14.36
N PHE A 30 -22.03 -12.22 -14.90
CA PHE A 30 -21.00 -12.34 -15.92
C PHE A 30 -21.67 -12.12 -17.27
N GLU A 31 -21.20 -11.10 -17.98
CA GLU A 31 -21.78 -10.63 -19.23
C GLU A 31 -20.70 -10.61 -20.33
N ARG A 32 -21.04 -10.21 -21.54
CA ARG A 32 -20.09 -10.12 -22.67
C ARG A 32 -19.48 -11.47 -23.09
N GLY A 33 -20.13 -12.57 -22.74
CA GLY A 33 -19.83 -13.87 -23.31
C GLY A 33 -20.49 -13.99 -24.68
N ASN A 34 -19.87 -14.75 -25.56
CA ASN A 34 -20.42 -15.08 -26.87
C ASN A 34 -19.97 -16.49 -27.24
N VAL A 35 -20.93 -17.41 -27.26
CA VAL A 35 -20.69 -18.83 -27.57
C VAL A 35 -20.17 -19.00 -29.01
N ILE A 36 -20.63 -18.18 -29.96
CA ILE A 36 -20.27 -18.26 -31.37
C ILE A 36 -18.81 -17.85 -31.57
N THR A 37 -18.38 -16.75 -30.96
CA THR A 37 -16.98 -16.27 -31.04
C THR A 37 -16.06 -16.90 -29.99
N LYS A 38 -16.56 -17.87 -29.20
CA LYS A 38 -15.87 -18.50 -28.06
C LYS A 38 -15.37 -17.49 -27.01
N GLN A 39 -15.98 -16.31 -26.97
CA GLN A 39 -15.71 -15.31 -25.94
C GLN A 39 -16.39 -15.75 -24.64
N LYS A 40 -15.61 -15.83 -23.57
CA LYS A 40 -16.10 -16.22 -22.26
C LYS A 40 -16.65 -14.99 -21.53
N PRO A 41 -17.73 -15.13 -20.73
CA PRO A 41 -18.33 -13.99 -20.07
C PRO A 41 -17.47 -13.51 -18.90
N GLU A 42 -17.50 -12.21 -18.67
CA GLU A 42 -16.64 -11.48 -17.74
C GLU A 42 -17.47 -10.57 -16.83
N ILE A 43 -16.92 -10.26 -15.66
CA ILE A 43 -17.48 -9.32 -14.70
C ILE A 43 -16.38 -8.41 -14.16
N ILE A 44 -16.70 -7.13 -14.00
CA ILE A 44 -15.81 -6.13 -13.45
C ILE A 44 -16.32 -5.78 -12.06
N LEU A 45 -15.51 -6.03 -11.04
CA LEU A 45 -15.83 -5.72 -9.65
C LEU A 45 -14.93 -4.60 -9.16
N LYS A 46 -15.56 -3.50 -8.72
CA LYS A 46 -14.85 -2.34 -8.13
C LYS A 46 -14.81 -2.38 -6.59
N ASN A 47 -15.76 -3.07 -5.97
CA ASN A 47 -15.89 -3.14 -4.51
C ASN A 47 -15.08 -4.31 -3.96
N GLU A 48 -14.18 -4.04 -3.00
CA GLU A 48 -13.36 -5.05 -2.32
C GLU A 48 -14.21 -6.12 -1.62
N TYR A 49 -15.31 -5.74 -0.99
CA TYR A 49 -16.20 -6.71 -0.35
C TYR A 49 -16.75 -7.72 -1.36
N ALA A 50 -17.18 -7.23 -2.53
CA ALA A 50 -17.69 -8.08 -3.59
C ALA A 50 -16.59 -8.95 -4.22
N GLN A 51 -15.36 -8.46 -4.30
CA GLN A 51 -14.20 -9.22 -4.76
C GLN A 51 -13.89 -10.37 -3.80
N ASN A 52 -13.76 -10.07 -2.49
CA ASN A 52 -13.46 -11.06 -1.46
C ASN A 52 -14.57 -12.13 -1.36
N LEU A 53 -15.83 -11.74 -1.52
CA LEU A 53 -16.94 -12.67 -1.53
C LEU A 53 -16.88 -13.62 -2.75
N LEU A 54 -16.51 -13.12 -3.93
CA LEU A 54 -16.34 -13.94 -5.11
C LEU A 54 -15.14 -14.89 -4.97
N GLU A 55 -14.00 -14.40 -4.47
CA GLU A 55 -12.77 -15.19 -4.30
C GLU A 55 -12.89 -16.27 -3.21
N SER A 56 -13.71 -16.03 -2.18
CA SER A 56 -14.00 -17.01 -1.13
C SER A 56 -15.05 -18.05 -1.54
N SER A 57 -15.80 -17.82 -2.62
CA SER A 57 -16.84 -18.72 -3.10
C SER A 57 -16.29 -19.99 -3.76
N ASP A 58 -17.11 -21.04 -3.77
CA ASP A 58 -16.74 -22.31 -4.41
C ASP A 58 -16.55 -22.17 -5.93
N LEU A 59 -17.19 -21.17 -6.56
CA LEU A 59 -17.00 -20.87 -7.97
C LEU A 59 -15.54 -20.53 -8.30
N PHE A 60 -14.88 -19.80 -7.41
CA PHE A 60 -13.47 -19.44 -7.56
C PHE A 60 -12.56 -20.62 -7.20
N LYS A 61 -12.86 -21.31 -6.08
CA LYS A 61 -12.07 -22.49 -5.63
C LYS A 61 -12.11 -23.65 -6.63
N GLN A 62 -13.24 -23.88 -7.28
CA GLN A 62 -13.42 -24.90 -8.33
C GLN A 62 -12.85 -24.47 -9.68
N GLY A 63 -12.33 -23.24 -9.81
CA GLY A 63 -11.76 -22.72 -11.05
C GLY A 63 -12.79 -22.40 -12.15
N LEU A 64 -14.08 -22.33 -11.80
CA LEU A 64 -15.15 -21.87 -12.69
C LEU A 64 -15.06 -20.37 -12.93
N VAL A 65 -14.53 -19.60 -11.97
CA VAL A 65 -14.24 -18.18 -12.12
C VAL A 65 -12.74 -17.96 -11.97
N LYS A 66 -12.14 -17.19 -12.87
CA LYS A 66 -10.71 -16.83 -12.83
C LYS A 66 -10.51 -15.33 -12.87
N LEU A 67 -9.58 -14.83 -12.07
CA LEU A 67 -9.10 -13.45 -12.15
C LEU A 67 -8.23 -13.29 -13.40
N ILE A 68 -8.49 -12.26 -14.20
CA ILE A 68 -7.76 -11.99 -15.45
C ILE A 68 -6.97 -10.69 -15.39
N ARG A 69 -7.55 -9.68 -14.77
CA ARG A 69 -6.95 -8.35 -14.71
C ARG A 69 -7.23 -7.74 -13.36
N SER A 70 -6.22 -7.11 -12.79
CA SER A 70 -6.33 -6.25 -11.61
C SER A 70 -5.74 -4.89 -11.98
N GLU A 71 -6.54 -3.85 -11.80
CA GLU A 71 -6.12 -2.46 -11.95
C GLU A 71 -6.18 -1.76 -10.60
N GLU A 72 -5.07 -1.17 -10.20
CA GLU A 72 -5.02 -0.31 -9.03
C GLU A 72 -5.64 1.04 -9.37
N THR A 73 -6.65 1.44 -8.61
CA THR A 73 -7.24 2.78 -8.74
C THR A 73 -6.34 3.80 -8.05
N LEU A 74 -6.42 5.07 -8.47
CA LEU A 74 -5.64 6.17 -7.87
C LEU A 74 -5.88 6.27 -6.36
N GLU A 75 -7.09 5.96 -5.89
CA GLU A 75 -7.45 5.88 -4.47
C GLU A 75 -6.68 4.78 -3.72
N ASP A 76 -6.39 3.64 -4.35
CA ASP A 76 -5.59 2.58 -3.70
C ASP A 76 -4.12 2.98 -3.62
N LYS A 77 -3.62 3.71 -4.63
CA LYS A 77 -2.25 4.24 -4.59
C LYS A 77 -2.09 5.28 -3.49
N LEU A 78 -3.10 6.12 -3.29
CA LEU A 78 -3.15 7.08 -2.19
C LEU A 78 -3.25 6.40 -0.83
N LYS A 79 -4.07 5.34 -0.68
CA LYS A 79 -4.14 4.54 0.56
C LYS A 79 -2.84 3.80 0.86
N LYS A 80 -2.20 3.19 -0.14
CA LYS A 80 -0.88 2.57 0.02
C LYS A 80 0.19 3.58 0.40
N ALA A 81 0.14 4.79 -0.17
CA ALA A 81 1.04 5.88 0.22
C ALA A 81 0.79 6.30 1.68
N ALA A 82 -0.46 6.41 2.11
CA ALA A 82 -0.80 6.70 3.50
C ALA A 82 -0.38 5.59 4.48
N GLU A 83 -0.57 4.31 4.13
CA GLU A 83 -0.09 3.18 4.94
C GLU A 83 1.45 3.07 4.96
N LEU A 84 2.12 3.47 3.88
CA LEU A 84 3.58 3.58 3.83
C LEU A 84 4.07 4.75 4.69
N GLU A 85 3.35 5.87 4.73
CA GLU A 85 3.65 6.97 5.65
C GLU A 85 3.42 6.53 7.11
N GLU A 86 2.33 5.81 7.43
CA GLU A 86 2.12 5.25 8.77
C GLU A 86 3.19 4.21 9.15
N LYS A 87 3.59 3.30 8.24
CA LYS A 87 4.68 2.35 8.51
C LYS A 87 6.06 3.00 8.60
N SER A 88 6.30 4.07 7.83
CA SER A 88 7.52 4.88 7.99
C SER A 88 7.56 5.62 9.34
N SER A 89 6.40 5.87 9.94
CA SER A 89 6.30 6.43 11.30
C SER A 89 6.46 5.36 12.39
N GLU A 90 6.14 4.09 12.11
CA GLU A 90 6.33 2.97 13.07
C GLU A 90 7.75 2.36 13.04
N GLU A 91 8.47 2.39 11.91
CA GLU A 91 9.90 1.98 11.86
C GLU A 91 10.84 2.95 12.58
N ASN A 92 10.35 4.13 12.99
CA ASN A 92 11.03 5.06 13.89
C ASN A 92 10.94 4.66 15.38
N LYS A 93 10.78 3.35 15.66
CA LYS A 93 10.96 2.72 16.99
C LYS A 93 12.15 1.76 17.03
N LYS A 94 13.16 1.91 16.18
CA LYS A 94 14.52 1.52 16.59
C LYS A 94 14.96 2.58 17.59
N GLY A 95 15.42 2.15 18.76
CA GLY A 95 15.84 3.04 19.85
C GLY A 95 16.87 4.09 19.39
N PRO A 96 17.13 5.11 20.22
CA PRO A 96 17.95 6.25 19.86
C PRO A 96 19.27 5.80 19.23
N ILE A 97 19.58 6.32 18.04
CA ILE A 97 20.85 6.07 17.39
C ILE A 97 21.86 6.96 18.10
N GLU A 98 22.60 6.38 19.04
CA GLU A 98 23.63 7.07 19.80
C GLU A 98 24.88 7.27 18.94
N VAL A 99 25.19 8.54 18.67
CA VAL A 99 26.39 8.92 17.92
C VAL A 99 27.41 9.50 18.90
N ALA A 100 28.20 8.60 19.50
CA ALA A 100 29.20 8.95 20.51
C ALA A 100 30.42 9.72 19.94
N SER A 101 30.57 9.80 18.62
CA SER A 101 31.68 10.48 17.94
C SER A 101 31.52 12.00 17.87
N VAL A 102 30.33 12.54 18.08
CA VAL A 102 30.06 13.99 18.06
C VAL A 102 30.29 14.54 19.46
N VAL A 103 31.31 15.40 19.59
CA VAL A 103 31.74 15.99 20.87
C VAL A 103 31.59 17.51 20.88
N SER A 104 31.58 18.17 19.70
CA SER A 104 31.48 19.63 19.56
C SER A 104 30.29 20.09 18.72
N ASP A 105 29.91 21.36 18.84
CA ASP A 105 28.83 22.00 18.08
C ASP A 105 29.06 21.93 16.55
N GLU A 106 30.31 22.10 16.13
CA GLU A 106 30.71 22.06 14.72
C GLU A 106 30.59 20.65 14.14
N ASP A 107 31.00 19.63 14.90
CA ASP A 107 30.89 18.23 14.51
C ASP A 107 29.42 17.79 14.38
N LEU A 108 28.54 18.31 15.24
CA LEU A 108 27.11 18.01 15.18
C LEU A 108 26.49 18.55 13.89
N ILE A 109 26.82 19.80 13.57
CA ILE A 109 26.33 20.45 12.35
C ILE A 109 26.86 19.74 11.10
N ALA A 110 28.14 19.34 11.10
CA ALA A 110 28.74 18.58 10.01
C ALA A 110 28.06 17.21 9.83
N PHE A 111 27.88 16.46 10.92
CA PHE A 111 27.21 15.15 10.92
C PHE A 111 25.79 15.25 10.35
N VAL A 112 25.00 16.22 10.84
CA VAL A 112 23.62 16.41 10.36
C VAL A 112 23.59 16.81 8.88
N ASN A 113 24.53 17.63 8.41
CA ASN A 113 24.62 18.01 6.99
C ASN A 113 25.07 16.86 6.08
N GLU A 114 25.88 15.92 6.57
CA GLU A 114 26.27 14.72 5.81
C GLU A 114 25.13 13.69 5.74
N GLU A 115 24.39 13.53 6.84
CA GLU A 115 23.24 12.63 6.91
C GLU A 115 22.00 13.19 6.21
N ASP A 116 21.84 14.52 6.10
CA ASP A 116 20.75 15.16 5.37
C ASP A 116 20.92 15.07 3.85
N LYS A 117 20.69 13.87 3.30
CA LYS A 117 20.76 13.57 1.85
C LYS A 117 19.56 14.09 1.04
N ARG A 118 18.77 15.03 1.57
CA ARG A 118 17.65 15.63 0.85
C ARG A 118 18.18 16.51 -0.28
N GLU A 119 17.80 16.17 -1.51
CA GLU A 119 18.22 16.87 -2.72
C GLU A 119 17.74 18.33 -2.68
N GLY A 120 18.67 19.28 -2.64
CA GLY A 120 18.36 20.73 -2.56
C GLY A 120 18.26 21.32 -1.15
N SER A 121 18.53 20.54 -0.08
CA SER A 121 18.60 21.09 1.29
C SER A 121 19.74 22.10 1.43
N ARG A 122 19.42 23.27 2.01
CA ARG A 122 20.44 24.23 2.45
C ARG A 122 21.10 23.68 3.70
N GLN A 123 22.43 23.68 3.73
CA GLN A 123 23.20 23.25 4.90
C GLN A 123 22.77 24.02 6.16
N PHE A 124 22.59 23.29 7.26
CA PHE A 124 22.36 23.86 8.57
C PHE A 124 23.59 24.67 8.98
N LYS A 125 23.36 25.91 9.42
CA LYS A 125 24.39 26.82 9.94
C LYS A 125 24.28 27.07 11.44
N ALA A 126 23.14 26.72 12.03
CA ALA A 126 22.83 26.93 13.43
C ALA A 126 22.67 25.59 14.14
N LEU A 127 23.30 25.48 15.31
CA LEU A 127 23.24 24.28 16.15
C LEU A 127 21.81 23.88 16.50
N THR A 128 20.97 24.86 16.83
CA THR A 128 19.56 24.64 17.21
C THR A 128 18.77 23.94 16.10
N SER A 129 18.90 24.40 14.86
CA SER A 129 18.23 23.78 13.71
C SER A 129 18.76 22.38 13.39
N ALA A 130 20.07 22.16 13.57
CA ALA A 130 20.67 20.84 13.41
C ALA A 130 20.21 19.85 14.49
N LEU A 131 20.10 20.30 15.75
CA LEU A 131 19.57 19.51 16.87
C LEU A 131 18.09 19.17 16.71
N GLU A 132 17.27 20.12 16.23
CA GLU A 132 15.85 19.87 15.92
C GLU A 132 15.70 18.80 14.84
N TRP A 133 16.53 18.85 13.79
CA TRP A 133 16.57 17.82 12.76
C TRP A 133 17.01 16.48 13.36
N ALA A 134 18.11 16.43 14.09
CA ALA A 134 18.62 15.22 14.70
C ALA A 134 17.59 14.54 15.63
N THR A 135 16.90 15.34 16.45
CA THR A 135 15.83 14.87 17.34
C THR A 135 14.66 14.29 16.55
N LYS A 136 14.25 14.96 15.46
CA LYS A 136 13.20 14.48 14.56
C LYS A 136 13.57 13.17 13.86
N HIS A 137 14.87 12.94 13.67
CA HIS A 137 15.44 11.75 13.03
C HIS A 137 15.97 10.71 14.04
N ASN A 138 15.62 10.83 15.34
CA ASN A 138 16.00 9.90 16.42
C ASN A 138 17.52 9.73 16.65
N PHE A 139 18.33 10.72 16.31
CA PHE A 139 19.74 10.78 16.68
C PHE A 139 19.92 11.38 18.08
N VAL A 140 20.75 10.75 18.90
CA VAL A 140 21.12 11.24 20.24
C VAL A 140 22.63 11.37 20.31
N PHE A 141 23.10 12.51 20.81
CA PHE A 141 24.53 12.82 20.96
C PHE A 141 24.90 12.84 22.45
N PRO A 142 25.14 11.68 23.08
CA PRO A 142 25.36 11.60 24.53
C PRO A 142 26.64 12.30 25.01
N ASN A 143 27.61 12.53 24.11
CA ASN A 143 28.88 13.19 24.42
C ASN A 143 28.90 14.68 24.07
N HIS A 144 27.84 15.20 23.44
CA HIS A 144 27.71 16.60 23.12
C HIS A 144 27.22 17.36 24.37
N LYS A 145 27.99 18.36 24.80
CA LYS A 145 27.59 19.30 25.85
C LYS A 145 27.39 20.68 25.22
N PRO A 146 26.21 21.31 25.38
CA PRO A 146 26.00 22.68 24.94
C PRO A 146 26.83 23.69 25.72
#